data_AF-A0A3C1BR43-F1
#
_entry.id   AF-A0A3C1BR43-F1
#
_cell.length_a   1.000
_cell.length_b   1.000
_cell.length_c   1.000
_cell.angle_alpha   90.00
_cell.angle_beta   90.00
_cell.angle_gamma   90.00
#
_symmetry.space_group_name_H-M   'P 1'
#
loop_
_entity.id
_entity.type
_entity.pdbx_description
1 polymer ?
#
loop_
_entity_poly.entity_id
_entity_poly.type
_entity_poly.pdbx_seq_one_letter_code
_entity_poly.pdbx_strand_id
1 'polypeptide(L)'
;MFELSPIEIEAIYLSMKISLWAVLAGLIPGIAAAYLLARKNFPGKLLFDGLIHVPLVIPPVVTGYLLLITFNDNAPVGRLLNSIFGAGIA
;
A
#
# COMPACT_ATOMS: atom_id res chain seq x y z
N MET A 1 -12.07 -6.77 -34.85
CA MET A 1 -11.63 -5.60 -34.08
C MET A 1 -11.89 -5.96 -32.62
N PHE A 2 -10.91 -5.89 -31.73
CA PHE A 2 -11.15 -6.22 -30.31
C PHE A 2 -12.04 -5.11 -29.71
N GLU A 3 -13.36 -5.30 -29.74
CA GLU A 3 -14.28 -4.46 -28.99
C GLU A 3 -14.19 -4.86 -27.52
N LEU A 4 -13.60 -3.99 -26.71
CA LEU A 4 -13.60 -4.16 -25.26
C LEU A 4 -15.03 -4.01 -24.74
N SER A 5 -15.43 -4.97 -23.91
CA SER A 5 -16.67 -4.89 -23.17
C SER A 5 -16.63 -3.71 -22.17
N PRO A 6 -17.80 -3.18 -21.77
CA PRO A 6 -17.85 -2.08 -20.80
C PRO A 6 -17.13 -2.39 -19.48
N ILE A 7 -17.17 -3.65 -19.01
CA ILE A 7 -16.52 -4.09 -17.78
C ILE A 7 -14.98 -4.07 -17.90
N GLU A 8 -14.44 -4.39 -19.09
CA GLU A 8 -12.99 -4.35 -19.34
C GLU A 8 -12.48 -2.91 -19.36
N ILE A 9 -13.24 -1.99 -19.95
CA ILE A 9 -12.93 -0.55 -19.96
C ILE A 9 -12.94 -0.01 -18.52
N GLU A 10 -13.93 -0.38 -17.73
CA GLU A 10 -14.03 0.02 -16.32
C GLU A 10 -12.86 -0.52 -15.50
N ALA A 11 -12.50 -1.79 -15.67
CA ALA A 11 -11.36 -2.40 -14.98
C ALA A 11 -10.04 -1.69 -15.31
N ILE A 12 -9.83 -1.32 -16.58
CA ILE A 12 -8.64 -0.54 -17.00
C ILE A 12 -8.64 0.83 -16.33
N TYR A 13 -9.77 1.56 -16.39
CA TYR A 13 -9.88 2.88 -15.79
C TYR A 13 -9.63 2.85 -14.28
N LEU A 14 -10.22 1.89 -13.57
CA LEU A 14 -10.03 1.70 -12.14
C LEU A 14 -8.57 1.36 -11.81
N SER A 15 -7.95 0.47 -12.57
CA SER A 15 -6.54 0.10 -12.39
C SER A 15 -5.61 1.29 -12.59
N MET A 16 -5.85 2.11 -13.62
CA MET A 16 -5.11 3.36 -13.84
C MET A 16 -5.27 4.34 -12.69
N LYS A 17 -6.50 4.53 -12.21
CA LYS A 17 -6.78 5.42 -11.08
C LYS A 17 -6.07 4.95 -9.80
N ILE A 18 -6.17 3.67 -9.47
CA ILE A 18 -5.54 3.10 -8.27
C ILE A 18 -4.01 3.20 -8.36
N SER A 19 -3.42 2.80 -9.49
CA SER A 19 -1.96 2.83 -9.68
C SER A 19 -1.39 4.25 -9.62
N LEU A 20 -2.08 5.23 -10.19
CA LEU A 20 -1.68 6.64 -10.09
C LEU A 20 -1.60 7.10 -8.63
N TRP A 21 -2.65 6.86 -7.85
CA TRP A 21 -2.67 7.24 -6.44
C TRP A 21 -1.67 6.46 -5.60
N ALA A 22 -1.48 5.16 -5.87
CA ALA A 22 -0.49 4.34 -5.19
C ALA A 22 0.94 4.87 -5.42
N VAL A 23 1.29 5.24 -6.65
CA VAL A 23 2.59 5.82 -6.98
C VAL A 23 2.78 7.16 -6.27
N LEU A 24 1.81 8.07 -6.36
CA LEU A 24 1.91 9.39 -5.74
C LEU A 24 2.04 9.30 -4.21
N ALA A 25 1.23 8.45 -3.57
CA ALA A 25 1.28 8.23 -2.14
C ALA A 25 2.60 7.58 -1.69
N GLY A 26 3.15 6.67 -2.51
CA GLY A 26 4.41 5.98 -2.23
C GLY A 26 5.67 6.80 -2.53
N LEU A 27 5.58 7.81 -3.41
CA LEU A 27 6.75 8.53 -3.94
C LEU A 27 7.54 9.24 -2.83
N ILE A 28 6.86 10.05 -2.02
CA ILE A 28 7.49 10.83 -0.95
C ILE A 28 8.14 9.92 0.11
N PRO A 29 7.40 8.99 0.76
CA PRO A 29 8.00 8.12 1.77
C PRO A 29 9.05 7.18 1.17
N GLY A 30 8.86 6.69 -0.06
CA GLY A 30 9.80 5.81 -0.74
C GLY A 30 11.14 6.49 -1.02
N ILE A 31 11.12 7.71 -1.56
CA ILE A 31 12.35 8.49 -1.80
C ILE A 31 13.03 8.85 -0.48
N ALA A 32 12.27 9.26 0.53
CA ALA A 32 12.83 9.58 1.84
C ALA A 32 13.53 8.36 2.49
N ALA A 33 12.88 7.19 2.46
CA ALA A 33 13.44 5.94 2.95
C ALA A 33 14.70 5.53 2.18
N ALA A 34 14.66 5.61 0.84
CA ALA A 34 15.80 5.32 -0.02
C ALA A 34 16.99 6.25 0.27
N TYR A 35 16.73 7.56 0.44
CA TYR A 35 17.75 8.53 0.78
C TYR A 35 18.39 8.24 2.15
N LEU A 36 17.58 7.92 3.17
CA LEU A 36 18.08 7.56 4.50
C LEU A 36 18.96 6.32 4.44
N LEU A 37 18.52 5.26 3.76
CA LEU A 37 19.29 4.02 3.61
C LEU A 37 20.58 4.23 2.81
N ALA A 38 20.55 5.03 1.75
CA ALA A 38 21.71 5.26 0.89
C ALA A 38 22.74 6.21 1.49
N ARG A 39 22.32 7.23 2.25
CA ARG A 39 23.19 8.35 2.67
C ARG A 39 23.47 8.41 4.17
N LYS A 40 22.70 7.73 5.01
CA LYS A 40 22.86 7.79 6.46
C LYS A 40 23.25 6.42 7.03
N ASN A 41 24.05 6.46 8.09
CA ASN A 41 24.34 5.31 8.94
C ASN A 41 23.74 5.63 10.32
N PHE A 42 22.74 4.85 10.72
CA PHE A 42 22.01 5.04 11.97
C PHE A 42 21.80 3.68 12.66
N PRO A 43 21.69 3.65 14.00
CA PRO A 43 21.41 2.41 14.71
C PRO A 43 20.05 1.85 14.27
N GLY A 44 20.02 0.56 13.90
CA GLY A 44 18.80 -0.09 13.37
C GLY A 44 18.61 -0.02 11.86
N LYS A 45 19.58 0.51 11.10
CA LYS A 45 19.55 0.56 9.63
C LYS A 45 19.24 -0.80 8.98
N LEU A 46 19.80 -1.89 9.50
CA LEU A 46 19.55 -3.24 9.00
C LEU A 46 18.08 -3.67 9.20
N LEU A 47 17.49 -3.35 10.35
CA LEU A 47 16.08 -3.66 10.63
C LEU A 47 15.16 -2.83 9.73
N PHE A 48 15.45 -1.54 9.56
CA PHE A 48 14.69 -0.65 8.68
C PHE A 48 14.75 -1.10 7.22
N ASP A 49 15.94 -1.47 6.74
CA ASP A 49 16.13 -2.06 5.41
C ASP A 49 15.33 -3.35 5.23
N GLY A 50 15.38 -4.24 6.23
CA GLY A 50 14.57 -5.46 6.25
C GLY A 50 13.08 -5.17 6.17
N LEU A 51 12.56 -4.26 6.99
CA LEU A 51 11.12 -3.90 7.01
C LEU A 51 10.62 -3.38 5.65
N ILE A 52 11.43 -2.61 4.94
CA ILE A 52 11.08 -2.10 3.60
C ILE A 52 11.00 -3.23 2.57
N HIS A 53 11.85 -4.25 2.70
CA HIS A 53 11.91 -5.38 1.78
C HIS A 53 10.94 -6.52 2.13
N VAL A 54 10.45 -6.59 3.38
CA VAL A 54 9.50 -7.62 3.84
C VAL A 54 8.32 -7.82 2.87
N PRO A 55 7.61 -6.77 2.40
CA PRO A 55 6.49 -6.93 1.47
C PRO A 55 6.85 -7.59 0.14
N LEU A 56 8.12 -7.51 -0.29
CA LEU A 56 8.60 -8.07 -1.55
C LEU A 56 8.92 -9.57 -1.45
N VAL A 57 9.24 -10.05 -0.24
CA VAL A 57 9.59 -11.46 -0.01
C VAL A 57 8.39 -12.31 0.43
N ILE A 58 7.34 -11.69 0.96
CA ILE A 58 6.11 -12.40 1.35
C ILE A 58 5.21 -12.65 0.13
N PRO A 59 4.45 -13.77 0.10
CA PRO A 59 3.50 -14.03 -0.97
C PRO A 59 2.41 -12.94 -1.04
N PRO A 60 1.95 -12.55 -2.25
CA PRO A 60 0.93 -11.51 -2.41
C PRO A 60 -0.37 -11.78 -1.65
N VAL A 61 -0.74 -13.05 -1.53
CA VAL A 61 -1.94 -13.48 -0.78
C VAL A 61 -1.81 -13.14 0.72
N VAL A 62 -0.62 -13.32 1.29
CA VAL A 62 -0.34 -12.99 2.70
C VAL A 62 -0.42 -11.47 2.89
N THR A 63 0.15 -10.70 1.95
CA THR A 63 0.03 -9.23 1.96
C THR A 63 -1.43 -8.80 1.96
N GLY A 64 -2.26 -9.39 1.10
CA GLY A 64 -3.70 -9.11 1.07
C GLY A 64 -4.40 -9.42 2.40
N TYR A 65 -4.10 -10.56 3.00
CA TYR A 65 -4.67 -10.95 4.30
C TYR A 65 -4.24 -10.01 5.44
N LEU A 66 -2.97 -9.58 5.46
CA LEU A 66 -2.48 -8.60 6.43
C LEU A 66 -3.19 -7.26 6.30
N LEU A 67 -3.44 -6.79 5.07
CA LEU A 67 -4.23 -5.59 4.84
C LEU A 67 -5.65 -5.78 5.38
N LEU A 68 -6.32 -6.90 5.07
CA LEU A 68 -7.68 -7.17 5.59
C LEU A 68 -7.75 -7.14 7.11
N ILE A 69 -6.83 -7.80 7.82
CA ILE A 69 -6.82 -7.77 9.29
C ILE A 69 -6.51 -6.37 9.82
N THR A 70 -5.56 -5.66 9.20
CA THR A 70 -5.14 -4.34 9.66
C THR A 70 -6.25 -3.32 9.50
N PHE A 71 -6.93 -3.34 8.36
CA PHE A 71 -7.99 -2.39 8.00
C PHE A 71 -9.39 -2.81 8.45
N ASN A 72 -9.56 -4.00 9.05
CA ASN A 72 -10.82 -4.42 9.66
C ASN A 72 -11.35 -3.35 10.62
N ASP A 73 -12.66 -3.10 10.61
CA ASP A 73 -13.28 -2.08 11.45
C ASP A 73 -13.04 -2.26 12.97
N ASN A 74 -12.80 -3.49 13.42
CA ASN A 74 -12.47 -3.76 14.81
C ASN A 74 -10.97 -3.63 15.13
N ALA A 75 -10.09 -3.48 14.13
CA ALA A 75 -8.66 -3.31 14.31
C ALA A 75 -8.28 -1.84 14.60
N PRO A 76 -7.10 -1.56 15.21
CA PRO A 76 -6.71 -0.20 15.55
C PRO A 76 -6.73 0.79 14.38
N VAL A 77 -6.30 0.36 13.18
CA VAL A 77 -6.29 1.20 11.98
C VAL A 77 -7.71 1.40 11.44
N GLY A 78 -8.53 0.34 11.35
CA GLY A 78 -9.93 0.46 10.94
C GLY A 78 -10.75 1.37 11.87
N ARG A 79 -10.61 1.22 13.19
CA ARG A 79 -11.26 2.11 14.16
C ARG A 79 -10.83 3.57 14.02
N LEU A 80 -9.55 3.81 13.79
CA LEU A 80 -9.03 5.17 13.55
C LEU A 80 -9.68 5.78 12.29
N LEU A 81 -9.72 5.03 11.20
CA LEU A 81 -10.33 5.48 9.96
C LEU A 81 -11.82 5.76 10.13
N ASN A 82 -12.55 4.87 10.80
CA ASN A 82 -13.97 5.06 11.10
C ASN A 82 -14.18 6.33 11.96
N SER A 83 -13.31 6.60 12.94
CA SER A 83 -13.40 7.82 13.76
C SER A 83 -13.16 9.12 12.97
N ILE A 84 -12.31 9.09 11.94
CA ILE A 84 -11.96 10.27 11.15
C ILE A 84 -12.97 10.51 10.02
N PHE A 85 -13.40 9.44 9.34
CA PHE A 85 -14.21 9.51 8.13
C PHE A 85 -15.69 9.14 8.34
N GLY A 86 -16.06 8.63 9.51
CA GLY A 86 -17.41 8.14 9.82
C GLY A 86 -17.79 6.85 9.09
N ALA A 87 -16.83 6.21 8.41
CA ALA A 87 -17.03 5.01 7.63
C ALA A 87 -15.80 4.09 7.71
N GLY A 88 -16.07 2.79 7.81
CA GLY A 88 -15.09 1.71 7.73
C GLY A 88 -14.63 1.43 6.30
N ILE A 89 -13.46 0.77 6.17
CA ILE A 89 -12.95 0.32 4.86
C ILE A 89 -13.24 -1.17 4.64
N ALA A 90 -13.32 -1.98 5.69
CA ALA A 90 -13.42 -3.43 5.63
C ALA A 90 -14.41 -4.02 6.64
#